data_AF-A0A956JTD0-F1
#
_entry.id   AF-A0A956JTD0-F1
#
_cell.length_a   1.000
_cell.length_b   1.000
_cell.length_c   1.000
_cell.angle_alpha   90.00
_cell.angle_beta   90.00
_cell.angle_gamma   90.00
#
_symmetry.space_group_name_H-M   'P 1'
#
loop_
_entity.id
_entity.type
_entity.pdbx_description
1 polymer ?
#
loop_
_entity_poly.entity_id
_entity_poly.type
_entity_poly.pdbx_seq_one_letter_code
_entity_poly.pdbx_strand_id
1 'polypeptide(L)' 'MNLKPRQELAAIYEHIASDKSPVGMDAIYVHALILDKLEQIEARLARLEAQAEQRERK' A
#
# COMPACT_ATOMS: atom_id res chain seq x y z
N MET A 1 4.23 5.70 -16.02
CA MET A 1 4.21 5.51 -14.56
C MET A 1 4.99 6.66 -13.93
N ASN A 2 4.40 7.44 -13.02
CA ASN A 2 5.11 8.51 -12.32
C ASN A 2 5.87 7.90 -11.13
N LEU A 3 7.13 7.52 -11.35
CA LEU A 3 7.97 6.92 -10.31
C LEU A 3 8.56 8.02 -9.44
N LYS A 4 8.33 7.95 -8.12
CA LYS A 4 8.86 8.93 -7.17
C LYS A 4 10.40 8.85 -7.11
N PRO A 5 11.10 9.99 -6.98
CA PRO A 5 12.53 10.04 -6.74
C PRO A 5 12.91 9.27 -5.47
N ARG A 6 14.09 8.63 -5.45
CA ARG A 6 14.58 7.84 -4.31
C ARG A 6 14.58 8.61 -2.99
N GLN A 7 14.85 9.92 -3.02
CA GLN A 7 14.84 10.78 -1.84
C GLN A 7 13.46 10.86 -1.16
N GLU A 8 12.37 10.87 -1.94
CA GLU A 8 11.01 10.91 -1.40
C GLU A 8 10.59 9.57 -0.77
N LEU A 9 11.33 8.49 -1.06
CA LEU A 9 11.10 7.16 -0.51
C LEU A 9 11.98 6.87 0.70
N ALA A 10 12.85 7.79 1.14
CA ALA A 10 13.80 7.58 2.23
C ALA A 10 13.12 7.12 3.54
N ALA A 11 12.03 7.77 3.94
CA ALA A 11 11.26 7.39 5.13
C ALA A 11 10.63 5.98 5.00
N ILE A 12 10.26 5.59 3.78
CA ILE A 12 9.73 4.25 3.50
C ILE A 12 10.85 3.22 3.60
N TYR A 13 12.05 3.53 3.07
CA TYR A 13 13.23 2.67 3.20
C TYR A 13 13.65 2.47 4.66
N GLU A 14 13.65 3.52 5.49
CA GLU A 14 13.97 3.39 6.92
C GLU A 14 12.96 2.52 7.66
N HIS A 15 11.68 2.66 7.33
CA HIS A 15 10.63 1.82 7.91
C HIS A 15 10.80 0.35 7.48
N ILE A 16 11.09 0.14 6.20
CA ILE A 16 11.37 -1.17 5.59
C ILE A 16 12.65 -1.81 6.14
N ALA A 17 13.70 -1.03 6.42
CA ALA A 17 14.96 -1.54 6.93
C ALA A 17 14.95 -1.79 8.45
N SER A 18 13.87 -1.44 9.15
CA SER A 18 13.75 -1.66 10.59
C SER A 18 13.59 -3.16 10.92
N ASP A 19 14.10 -3.59 12.07
CA ASP A 19 14.00 -5.00 12.53
C ASP A 19 12.56 -5.49 12.77
N LYS A 20 11.57 -4.57 12.71
CA LYS A 20 10.13 -4.87 12.79
C LYS A 20 9.50 -5.08 11.41
N SER A 21 10.26 -4.83 10.35
CA SER A 21 9.85 -5.03 8.98
C SER A 21 10.20 -6.45 8.55
N PRO A 22 9.30 -7.17 7.86
CA PRO A 22 9.60 -8.50 7.31
C PRO A 22 10.61 -8.44 6.15
N VAL A 23 11.09 -7.25 5.79
CA VAL A 23 12.01 -7.05 4.67
C VAL A 23 13.41 -7.49 5.10
N GLY A 24 13.79 -8.67 4.60
CA GLY A 24 14.90 -9.50 5.09
C GLY A 24 14.58 -11.00 5.00
N MET A 25 13.28 -11.35 4.93
CA MET A 25 12.79 -12.67 4.53
C MET A 25 12.75 -12.85 3.00
N ASP A 26 12.33 -14.03 2.54
CA ASP A 26 12.11 -14.36 1.13
C ASP A 26 11.42 -13.20 0.39
N ALA A 27 12.12 -12.64 -0.60
CA ALA A 27 11.63 -11.51 -1.37
C ALA A 27 10.26 -11.81 -1.98
N ILE A 28 9.99 -13.06 -2.37
CA ILE A 28 8.70 -13.46 -2.94
C ILE A 28 7.57 -13.26 -1.92
N TYR A 29 7.80 -13.66 -0.66
CA TYR A 29 6.83 -13.49 0.42
C TYR A 29 6.53 -12.01 0.70
N VAL A 30 7.57 -11.16 0.72
CA VAL A 30 7.40 -9.72 0.90
C VAL A 30 6.58 -9.11 -0.24
N HIS A 31 6.84 -9.48 -1.49
CA HIS A 31 6.04 -9.00 -2.62
C HIS A 31 4.58 -9.48 -2.53
N ALA A 32 4.34 -10.73 -2.11
CA ALA A 32 3.01 -11.26 -1.90
C ALA A 32 2.23 -10.47 -0.82
N LEU A 33 2.88 -10.13 0.30
CA LEU A 33 2.27 -9.29 1.35
C LEU A 33 1.96 -7.87 0.87
N ILE A 34 2.84 -7.27 0.07
CA ILE A 34 2.61 -5.94 -0.52
C ILE A 34 1.38 -5.99 -1.42
N LEU A 35 1.30 -6.98 -2.32
CA LEU A 35 0.16 -7.14 -3.23
C LEU A 35 -1.15 -7.36 -2.47
N ASP A 36 -1.18 -8.28 -1.50
CA ASP A 36 -2.35 -8.51 -0.64
C ASP A 36 -2.79 -7.22 0.07
N LYS A 37 -1.84 -6.42 0.57
CA LYS A 37 -2.18 -5.15 1.22
C LYS A 37 -2.76 -4.12 0.25
N LEU A 38 -2.25 -4.06 -0.98
CA LEU A 38 -2.76 -3.17 -2.01
C LEU A 38 -4.18 -3.57 -2.42
N GLU A 39 -4.45 -4.86 -2.63
CA GLU A 39 -5.79 -5.37 -2.93
C GLU A 39 -6.80 -5.02 -1.82
N GLN A 40 -6.41 -5.17 -0.56
CA GLN A 40 -7.25 -4.77 0.59
C GLN A 40 -7.55 -3.27 0.59
N ILE A 41 -6.57 -2.43 0.23
CA ILE A 41 -6.74 -0.97 0.15
C ILE A 41 -7.69 -0.62 -0.99
N GLU A 42 -7.52 -1.21 -2.17
CA GLU A 42 -8.41 -1.00 -3.32
C GLU A 42 -9.85 -1.41 -3.00
N ALA A 43 -10.04 -2.59 -2.40
CA ALA A 43 -11.36 -3.04 -1.98
C ALA A 43 -12.02 -2.10 -0.96
N ARG A 44 -11.23 -1.53 -0.05
CA ARG A 44 -11.72 -0.53 0.92
C ARG A 44 -12.06 0.79 0.24
N LEU A 45 -11.24 1.26 -0.71
CA LEU A 45 -11.51 2.47 -1.49
C LEU A 45 -12.79 2.34 -2.30
N ALA A 46 -12.96 1.24 -3.04
CA ALA A 46 -14.17 0.99 -3.83
C ALA A 46 -15.45 1.02 -2.97
N ARG A 47 -15.39 0.50 -1.73
CA ARG A 47 -16.51 0.60 -0.78
C ARG A 47 -16.79 2.04 -0.35
N LEU A 48 -15.76 2.83 -0.08
CA LEU A 48 -15.90 4.23 0.32
C LEU A 48 -16.44 5.09 -0.82
N GLU A 49 -15.95 4.86 -2.05
CA GLU A 49 -16.41 5.53 -3.27
C GLU A 49 -17.89 5.22 -3.52
N ALA A 50 -18.30 3.96 -3.44
CA ALA A 50 -19.71 3.58 -3.56
C ALA A 50 -20.60 4.24 -2.49
N GLN A 51 -20.10 4.38 -1.26
CA GLN A 51 -20.83 5.08 -0.20
C GLN A 51 -20.93 6.58 -0.44
N ALA A 52 -19.88 7.20 -0.97
CA ALA A 52 -19.88 8.62 -1.33
C ALA A 52 -20.90 8.90 -2.44
N GLU A 53 -20.89 8.10 -3.51
CA GLU A 53 -21.86 8.21 -4.60
C GLU A 53 -23.31 8.06 -4.11
N GLN A 54 -23.56 7.11 -3.19
CA GLN A 54 -24.90 6.94 -2.62
C GLN A 54 -25.35 8.13 -1.77
N ARG A 55 -24.42 8.86 -1.14
CA ARG A 55 -24.74 10.07 -0.37
C ARG A 55 -25.05 11.25 -1.28
N GLU A 56 -24.33 11.39 -2.40
CA GLU A 56 -24.55 12.47 -3.37
C GLU A 56 -25.85 12.30 -4.17
N ARG A 57 -26.35 11.06 -4.32
CA ARG A 57 -27.62 10.76 -5.00
C ARG A 57 -28.87 10.93 -4.11
N LYS A 58 -28.70 11.20 -2.81
CA LYS A 58 -29.78 11.43 -1.85
C LYS A 58 -29.97 12.91 -1.60
#